data_AF-A0A8H4NDA4-F1
#
_entry.id   AF-A0A8H4NDA4-F1
#
_cell.length_a   1.000
_cell.length_b   1.000
_cell.length_c   1.000
_cell.angle_alpha   90.00
_cell.angle_beta   90.00
_cell.angle_gamma   90.00
#
_symmetry.space_group_name_H-M   'P 1'
#
loop_
_entity.id
_entity.type
_entity.pdbx_description
1 polymer ?
#
loop_
_entity_poly.entity_id
_entity_poly.type
_entity_poly.pdbx_seq_one_letter_code
_entity_poly.pdbx_strand_id
1 'polypeptide(L)'
;MYVRELKGAMAAAPPGWRGNDVLGLLVGEKPATKGVQGEMHSAEVALGYVCCSKEGDVLQLLWNIKAQAMGLDGITVGLKYGDDSNKLVLMRGGEMLPLLEKTKTEEEDVVVDVSAIEIEGSQG
;
A
#
# COMPACT_ATOMS: atom_id res chain seq x y z
N MET A 1 -4.18 3.17 -18.13
CA MET A 1 -2.80 3.50 -18.62
C MET A 1 -1.78 3.27 -17.51
N TYR A 2 -1.89 3.92 -16.36
CA TYR A 2 -0.93 3.80 -15.25
C TYR A 2 -0.71 2.35 -14.77
N VAL A 3 -1.75 1.52 -14.71
CA VAL A 3 -1.62 0.12 -14.28
C VAL A 3 -0.86 -0.71 -15.32
N ARG A 4 -0.98 -0.41 -16.61
CA ARG A 4 -0.22 -1.12 -17.66
C ARG A 4 1.28 -0.85 -17.56
N GLU A 5 1.66 0.40 -17.31
CA GLU A 5 3.06 0.79 -17.11
C GLU A 5 3.64 0.12 -15.87
N LEU A 6 2.88 0.12 -14.75
CA LEU A 6 3.27 -0.59 -13.53
C LEU A 6 3.50 -2.08 -13.78
N LYS A 7 2.60 -2.76 -14.51
CA LYS A 7 2.80 -4.17 -14.88
C LYS A 7 4.05 -4.39 -15.72
N GLY A 8 4.34 -3.49 -16.66
CA GLY A 8 5.57 -3.52 -17.45
C GLY A 8 6.81 -3.38 -16.57
N ALA A 9 6.78 -2.46 -15.61
CA ALA A 9 7.87 -2.27 -14.65
C ALA A 9 8.08 -3.53 -13.78
N MET A 10 7.00 -4.17 -13.31
CA MET A 10 7.09 -5.43 -12.57
C MET A 10 7.68 -6.56 -13.40
N ALA A 11 7.28 -6.70 -14.68
CA ALA A 11 7.84 -7.71 -15.57
C ALA A 11 9.35 -7.50 -15.82
N ALA A 12 9.78 -6.24 -15.89
CA ALA A 12 11.17 -5.87 -16.09
C ALA A 12 11.98 -5.71 -14.78
N ALA A 13 11.37 -5.86 -13.61
CA ALA A 13 11.98 -5.60 -12.30
C ALA A 13 13.29 -6.39 -12.10
N PRO A 14 14.34 -5.86 -11.46
CA PRO A 14 15.62 -6.57 -11.34
C PRO A 14 15.54 -7.91 -10.60
N PRO A 15 16.55 -8.80 -10.71
CA PRO A 15 16.63 -10.00 -9.89
C PRO A 15 16.47 -9.67 -8.39
N GLY A 16 15.70 -10.47 -7.66
CA GLY A 16 15.33 -10.19 -6.27
C GLY A 16 14.07 -9.34 -6.08
N TRP A 17 13.52 -8.74 -7.15
CA TRP A 17 12.28 -7.96 -7.15
C TRP A 17 11.21 -8.59 -8.06
N ARG A 18 11.35 -9.88 -8.33
CA ARG A 18 10.43 -10.69 -9.13
C ARG A 18 9.98 -11.87 -8.28
N GLY A 19 8.71 -12.26 -8.37
CA GLY A 19 8.18 -13.38 -7.59
C GLY A 19 6.70 -13.22 -7.29
N ASN A 20 6.18 -14.16 -6.49
CA ASN A 20 4.78 -14.16 -6.02
C ASN A 20 4.60 -13.35 -4.73
N ASP A 21 5.70 -12.89 -4.13
CA ASP A 21 5.80 -12.07 -2.92
C ASP A 21 6.01 -10.57 -3.23
N VAL A 22 5.85 -10.18 -4.50
CA VAL A 22 6.04 -8.81 -4.97
C VAL A 22 4.71 -8.11 -5.17
N LEU A 23 4.59 -6.90 -4.61
CA LEU A 23 3.43 -6.03 -4.75
C LEU A 23 3.78 -4.82 -5.63
N GLY A 24 2.96 -4.57 -6.66
CA GLY A 24 3.01 -3.32 -7.42
C GLY A 24 2.12 -2.25 -6.77
N LEU A 25 2.65 -1.07 -6.48
CA LEU A 25 1.88 0.06 -5.94
C LEU A 25 1.81 1.22 -6.93
N LEU A 26 0.58 1.69 -7.19
CA LEU A 26 0.33 2.95 -7.88
C LEU A 26 -0.07 4.01 -6.86
N VAL A 27 0.72 5.08 -6.75
CA VAL A 27 0.50 6.17 -5.80
C VAL A 27 0.13 7.46 -6.54
N GLY A 28 -0.83 8.22 -6.02
CA GLY A 28 -1.16 9.53 -6.57
C GLY A 28 -1.98 10.41 -5.63
N GLU A 29 -2.21 11.66 -6.03
CA GLU A 29 -2.95 12.65 -5.24
C GLU A 29 -4.47 12.65 -5.48
N LYS A 30 -4.95 11.80 -6.40
CA LYS A 30 -6.37 11.73 -6.78
C LYS A 30 -6.94 10.35 -6.48
N PRO A 31 -8.21 10.24 -6.06
CA PRO A 31 -8.83 8.93 -5.88
C PRO A 31 -8.82 8.08 -7.15
N ALA A 32 -8.74 6.75 -6.97
CA ALA A 32 -8.73 5.83 -8.09
C ALA A 32 -10.03 5.95 -8.91
N THR A 33 -9.90 6.21 -10.21
CA THR A 33 -11.04 6.24 -11.13
C THR A 33 -11.57 4.82 -11.37
N LYS A 34 -12.81 4.69 -11.86
CA LYS A 34 -13.39 3.38 -12.24
C LYS A 34 -12.50 2.60 -13.21
N GLY A 35 -11.83 3.29 -14.14
CA GLY A 35 -10.91 2.66 -15.10
C GLY A 35 -9.68 2.07 -14.40
N VAL A 36 -9.10 2.78 -13.44
CA VAL A 36 -7.98 2.27 -12.63
C VAL A 36 -8.43 1.04 -11.81
N GLN A 37 -9.58 1.14 -11.15
CA GLN A 37 -10.15 0.03 -10.37
C GLN A 37 -10.41 -1.21 -11.24
N GLY A 38 -10.95 -1.04 -12.44
CA GLY A 38 -11.18 -2.13 -13.40
C GLY A 38 -9.87 -2.76 -13.92
N GLU A 39 -8.87 -1.95 -14.27
CA GLU A 39 -7.54 -2.44 -14.67
C GLU A 39 -6.86 -3.21 -13.52
N MET A 40 -6.99 -2.76 -12.27
CA MET A 40 -6.47 -3.48 -11.10
C MET A 40 -7.20 -4.80 -10.84
N HIS A 41 -8.53 -4.79 -10.92
CA HIS A 41 -9.36 -5.96 -10.64
C HIS A 41 -9.07 -7.13 -11.59
N SER A 42 -8.80 -6.83 -12.87
CA SER A 42 -8.49 -7.81 -13.91
C SER A 42 -7.01 -8.22 -13.99
N ALA A 43 -6.13 -7.60 -13.20
CA ALA A 43 -4.70 -7.90 -13.24
C ALA A 43 -4.38 -9.24 -12.56
N GLU A 44 -3.50 -10.02 -13.20
CA GLU A 44 -3.05 -11.33 -12.68
C GLU A 44 -1.90 -11.23 -11.67
N VAL A 45 -1.36 -10.03 -11.47
CA VAL A 45 -0.29 -9.73 -10.49
C VAL A 45 -0.87 -9.00 -9.27
N ALA A 46 -0.19 -9.06 -8.14
CA ALA A 46 -0.60 -8.34 -6.93
C ALA A 46 -0.40 -6.83 -7.09
N LEU A 47 -1.49 -6.08 -6.97
CA LEU A 47 -1.50 -4.63 -7.13
C LEU A 47 -2.24 -3.91 -6.01
N GLY A 48 -1.76 -2.73 -5.68
CA GLY A 48 -2.45 -1.76 -4.84
C GLY A 48 -2.48 -0.35 -5.42
N TYR A 49 -3.43 0.45 -4.91
CA TYR A 49 -3.53 1.87 -5.17
C TYR A 49 -3.50 2.64 -3.85
N VAL A 50 -2.71 3.71 -3.80
CA VAL A 50 -2.64 4.64 -2.68
C VAL A 50 -3.00 6.03 -3.20
N CYS A 51 -4.06 6.62 -2.65
CA CYS A 51 -4.29 8.05 -2.76
C CYS A 51 -3.68 8.72 -1.54
N CYS A 52 -2.82 9.73 -1.71
CA CYS A 52 -2.26 10.47 -0.59
C CYS A 52 -2.32 12.00 -0.80
N SER A 53 -2.41 12.75 0.30
CA SER A 53 -2.21 14.20 0.28
C SER A 53 -0.74 14.55 0.00
N LYS A 54 -0.46 15.83 -0.26
CA LYS A 54 0.92 16.31 -0.42
C LYS A 54 1.71 16.23 0.88
N GLU A 55 1.00 16.24 1.99
CA GLU A 55 1.52 16.11 3.35
C GLU A 55 1.75 14.65 3.75
N GLY A 56 1.39 13.70 2.87
CA GLY A 56 1.61 12.27 3.03
C GLY A 56 0.50 11.54 3.79
N ASP A 57 -0.68 12.13 3.93
CA ASP A 57 -1.84 11.46 4.54
C ASP A 57 -2.44 10.47 3.54
N VAL A 58 -2.59 9.21 3.93
CA VAL A 58 -3.19 8.19 3.07
C VAL A 58 -4.71 8.33 3.09
N LEU A 59 -5.27 8.77 1.97
CA LEU A 59 -6.69 9.09 1.77
C LEU A 59 -7.51 7.87 1.30
N GLN A 60 -6.88 6.99 0.52
CA GLN A 60 -7.51 5.79 -0.02
C GLN A 60 -6.46 4.70 -0.20
N LEU A 61 -6.84 3.48 0.14
CA LEU A 61 -6.07 2.28 -0.10
C LEU A 61 -6.98 1.26 -0.81
N LEU A 62 -6.51 0.70 -1.92
CA LEU A 62 -7.23 -0.36 -2.64
C LEU A 62 -6.29 -1.51 -2.94
N TRP A 63 -6.78 -2.74 -2.80
CA TRP A 63 -6.07 -3.98 -3.11
C TRP A 63 -6.86 -4.80 -4.12
N ASN A 64 -6.19 -5.39 -5.11
CA ASN A 64 -6.82 -6.41 -5.93
C ASN A 64 -6.82 -7.78 -5.24
N ILE A 65 -7.53 -8.76 -5.82
CA ILE A 65 -7.69 -10.08 -5.20
C ILE A 65 -6.35 -10.81 -4.98
N LYS A 66 -5.35 -10.57 -5.83
CA LYS A 66 -4.01 -11.14 -5.69
C LYS A 66 -3.26 -10.55 -4.49
N ALA A 67 -3.32 -9.23 -4.30
CA ALA A 67 -2.79 -8.56 -3.13
C ALA A 67 -3.51 -8.98 -1.84
N GLN A 68 -4.83 -9.14 -1.89
CA GLN A 68 -5.61 -9.64 -0.76
C GLN A 68 -5.18 -11.06 -0.36
N ALA A 69 -4.96 -11.95 -1.34
CA ALA A 69 -4.45 -13.30 -1.11
C ALA A 69 -3.04 -13.35 -0.51
N MET A 70 -2.24 -12.28 -0.65
CA MET A 70 -0.95 -12.13 0.04
C MET A 70 -1.10 -11.66 1.50
N GLY A 71 -2.33 -11.57 2.02
CA GLY A 71 -2.59 -11.18 3.41
C GLY A 71 -2.88 -9.70 3.60
N LEU A 72 -3.03 -8.92 2.53
CA LEU A 72 -3.44 -7.51 2.61
C LEU A 72 -4.96 -7.34 2.71
N ASP A 73 -5.71 -8.44 2.72
CA ASP A 73 -7.14 -8.41 2.97
C ASP A 73 -7.48 -7.74 4.32
N GLY A 74 -8.58 -6.97 4.31
CA GLY A 74 -9.04 -6.22 5.46
C GLY A 74 -8.20 -4.99 5.82
N ILE A 75 -7.08 -4.72 5.15
CA ILE A 75 -6.32 -3.47 5.34
C ILE A 75 -7.01 -2.34 4.57
N THR A 76 -7.42 -1.30 5.28
CA THR A 76 -8.14 -0.14 4.72
C THR A 76 -7.77 1.17 5.42
N VAL A 77 -8.31 2.29 4.94
CA VAL A 77 -8.22 3.60 5.59
C VAL A 77 -9.48 3.82 6.43
N GLY A 78 -9.30 4.22 7.68
CA GLY A 78 -10.36 4.64 8.60
C GLY A 78 -10.16 6.06 9.10
N LEU A 79 -11.20 6.63 9.72
CA LEU A 79 -11.15 7.94 10.36
C LEU A 79 -11.05 7.77 11.87
N LYS A 80 -9.99 8.32 12.47
CA LYS A 80 -9.85 8.48 13.92
C LYS A 80 -10.31 9.89 14.30
N TYR A 81 -11.32 9.97 15.15
CA TYR A 81 -11.72 11.24 15.76
C TYR A 81 -10.73 11.61 16.87
N GLY A 82 -10.30 12.86 16.90
CA GLY A 82 -9.43 13.42 17.94
C GLY A 82 -9.95 14.78 18.37
N ASP A 83 -9.54 15.23 19.56
CA ASP A 83 -10.04 16.47 20.17
C ASP A 83 -9.68 17.72 19.33
N ASP A 84 -8.51 17.72 18.70
CA ASP A 84 -8.04 18.85 17.86
C ASP A 84 -8.31 18.66 16.36
N SER A 85 -8.20 17.41 15.87
CA SER A 85 -8.40 17.10 14.46
C SER A 85 -8.68 15.61 14.22
N ASN A 86 -9.47 15.34 13.19
CA ASN A 86 -9.65 13.99 12.68
C ASN A 86 -8.39 13.57 11.91
N LYS A 87 -7.98 12.31 12.09
CA LYS A 87 -6.79 11.74 11.44
C LYS A 87 -7.19 10.50 10.66
N LEU A 88 -6.63 10.35 9.47
CA LEU A 88 -6.76 9.11 8.71
C LEU A 88 -5.76 8.11 9.23
N VAL A 89 -6.21 6.87 9.41
CA VAL A 89 -5.43 5.79 9.98
C VAL A 89 -5.60 4.52 9.17
N LEU A 90 -4.56 3.68 9.18
CA LEU A 90 -4.69 2.34 8.62
C LEU A 90 -5.40 1.44 9.62
N MET A 91 -6.33 0.64 9.12
CA MET A 91 -7.15 -0.26 9.90
C MET A 91 -7.02 -1.68 9.37
N ARG A 92 -7.07 -2.67 10.26
CA ARG A 92 -7.23 -4.09 9.92
C ARG A 92 -8.16 -4.74 10.92
N GLY A 93 -9.20 -5.44 10.44
CA GLY A 93 -10.13 -6.15 11.32
C GLY A 93 -10.87 -5.26 12.33
N GLY A 94 -11.03 -3.96 12.03
CA GLY A 94 -11.62 -2.99 12.96
C GLY A 94 -10.63 -2.38 13.97
N GLU A 95 -9.39 -2.84 13.99
CA GLU A 95 -8.33 -2.31 14.83
C GLU A 95 -7.42 -1.36 14.04
N MET A 96 -6.88 -0.37 14.74
CA MET A 96 -5.90 0.55 14.17
C MET A 96 -4.56 -0.15 14.07
N LEU A 97 -3.94 -0.12 12.89
CA LEU A 97 -2.57 -0.61 12.75
C LEU A 97 -1.61 0.37 13.44
N PRO A 98 -0.63 -0.13 14.22
CA PRO A 98 0.38 0.74 14.82
C PRO A 98 1.12 1.46 13.69
N LEU A 99 1.11 2.79 13.71
CA LEU A 99 1.95 3.56 12.82
C LEU A 99 3.37 3.51 13.38
N LEU A 100 4.34 3.21 12.51
CA LEU A 100 5.74 3.40 12.84
C LEU A 100 5.96 4.90 13.09
N GLU A 101 6.78 5.23 14.10
CA GLU A 101 7.13 6.62 14.35
C GLU A 101 7.82 7.18 13.10
N LYS A 102 7.33 8.33 12.60
CA LYS A 102 7.99 9.04 11.51
C LYS A 102 9.33 9.55 12.03
N THR A 103 10.43 8.87 11.71
CA THR A 103 11.77 9.40 11.96
C THR A 103 11.95 10.66 11.12
N LYS A 104 12.21 11.79 11.77
CA LYS A 104 12.65 13.00 11.06
C LYS A 104 14.06 12.74 10.55
N THR A 105 14.19 12.35 9.30
CA THR A 105 15.48 12.29 8.63
C THR A 105 15.80 13.68 8.11
N GLU A 106 16.84 14.30 8.64
CA GLU A 106 17.45 15.47 8.04
C GLU A 106 18.12 15.01 6.73
N GLU A 107 17.72 15.65 5.63
CA GLU A 107 18.18 15.48 4.23
C GLU A 107 17.60 14.30 3.42
N GLU A 108 17.39 14.61 2.14
CA GLU A 108 16.63 13.92 1.09
C GLU A 108 17.05 12.45 0.88
N ASP A 109 16.43 11.50 1.59
CA ASP A 109 16.09 10.17 1.07
C ASP A 109 15.23 9.42 2.12
N VAL A 110 13.96 9.18 1.80
CA VAL A 110 13.03 8.49 2.69
C VAL A 110 13.27 6.98 2.58
N VAL A 111 13.99 6.41 3.54
CA VAL A 111 14.02 4.95 3.77
C VAL A 111 13.17 4.61 4.99
N VAL A 112 12.07 3.90 4.76
CA VAL A 112 11.25 3.24 5.79
C VAL A 112 12.06 2.09 6.40
N ASP A 113 12.19 2.08 7.73
CA ASP A 113 12.82 0.96 8.44
C ASP A 113 11.87 -0.24 8.51
N VAL A 114 12.10 -1.23 7.65
CA VAL A 114 11.29 -2.46 7.54
C VAL A 114 11.77 -3.53 8.53
N SER A 115 12.86 -3.29 9.28
CA SER A 115 13.46 -4.30 10.17
C SER A 115 12.60 -4.67 11.38
N ALA A 116 11.57 -3.88 11.70
CA ALA A 116 10.64 -4.14 12.80
C ALA A 116 9.51 -5.14 12.47
N ILE A 117 9.43 -5.64 11.23
CA ILE A 117 8.42 -6.64 10.86
C ILE A 117 8.99 -8.04 11.15
N GLU A 118 8.78 -8.53 12.38
CA GLU A 118 8.93 -9.95 12.67
C GLU A 118 7.84 -10.71 11.91
N ILE A 119 8.22 -11.30 10.77
CA ILE A 119 7.37 -12.27 10.07
C ILE A 119 7.50 -13.57 10.86
N GLU A 120 6.53 -13.87 11.71
CA GLU A 120 6.41 -15.22 12.27
C GLU A 120 6.17 -16.20 11.12
N GLY A 121 7.22 -16.92 10.76
CA GLY A 121 7.17 -18.00 9.80
C GLY A 121 6.28 -19.12 10.34
N SER A 122 5.09 -19.26 9.79
CA SER A 122 4.27 -20.46 9.96
C SER A 122 4.97 -21.63 9.27
N GLN A 123 5.59 -22.51 10.06
CA GLN A 123 5.91 -23.86 9.59
C GLN A 123 4.61 -24.67 9.46
N GLY A 124 4.41 -25.25 8.28
CA GLY A 124 3.32 -26.17 7.97
C GLY A 124 3.39 -26.62 6.52
#